data_AF-A0A2G9ZWX5-F1
#
_entry.id   AF-A0A2G9ZWX5-F1
#
_cell.length_a   1.000
_cell.length_b   1.000
_cell.length_c   1.000
_cell.angle_alpha   90.00
_cell.angle_beta   90.00
_cell.angle_gamma   90.00
#
_symmetry.space_group_name_H-M   'P 1'
#
loop_
_entity.id
_entity.type
_entity.pdbx_description
1 polymer ?
#
loop_
_entity_poly.entity_id
_entity_poly.type
_entity_poly.pdbx_seq_one_letter_code
_entity_poly.pdbx_strand_id
1 'polypeptide(L)'
;VFRVMKRIPEPDPAWDGNSPDPGTSSAPYRLYNIGNNNPVSLMDFIVAIETALGKTAQKIFVDLQPGDVPATYADIDDLAHDVGFKPETAIEDGIQRFVDWYRDYYGDAADS
;
A
#
# COMPACT_ATOMS: atom_id res chain seq x y z
N VAL A 1 6.54 10.56 4.27
CA VAL A 1 7.75 10.76 5.13
C VAL A 1 7.79 12.13 5.82
N PHE A 2 7.57 13.25 5.12
CA PHE A 2 7.68 14.60 5.72
C PHE A 2 6.82 14.86 6.98
N ARG A 3 5.63 14.27 7.08
CA ARG A 3 4.73 14.47 8.23
C ARG A 3 5.25 13.79 9.51
N VAL A 4 5.86 12.62 9.40
CA VAL A 4 6.42 11.84 10.54
C VAL A 4 7.66 12.52 11.11
N MET A 5 8.49 13.16 10.28
CA MET A 5 9.70 13.87 10.73
C MET A 5 9.44 15.05 11.67
N LYS A 6 8.19 15.52 11.79
CA LYS A 6 7.81 16.61 12.70
C LYS A 6 7.46 16.12 14.12
N ARG A 7 7.39 14.81 14.34
CA ARG A 7 7.02 14.21 15.62
C ARG A 7 8.16 13.31 16.09
N ILE A 8 8.79 13.69 17.21
CA ILE A 8 9.79 12.86 17.88
C ILE A 8 9.02 11.76 18.64
N PRO A 9 9.33 10.47 18.42
CA PRO A 9 8.68 9.39 19.15
C PRO A 9 9.05 9.44 20.64
N GLU A 10 8.05 9.23 21.50
CA GLU A 10 8.26 9.15 22.95
C GLU A 10 8.43 7.68 23.37
N PRO A 11 9.22 7.39 24.41
CA PRO A 11 9.27 6.07 25.02
C PRO A 11 7.89 5.66 25.55
N ASP A 12 7.55 4.38 25.43
CA ASP A 12 6.39 3.78 26.10
C ASP A 12 6.80 3.23 27.48
N PRO A 13 6.37 3.85 28.59
CA PRO A 13 6.70 3.39 29.94
C PRO A 13 6.05 2.06 30.32
N ALA A 14 5.02 1.63 29.59
CA ALA A 14 4.30 0.37 29.81
C ALA A 14 4.87 -0.79 28.99
N TRP A 15 5.88 -0.54 28.15
CA TRP A 15 6.47 -1.56 27.28
C TRP A 15 7.17 -2.66 28.10
N ASP A 16 6.84 -3.92 27.80
CA ASP A 16 7.40 -5.10 28.46
C ASP A 16 8.15 -5.97 27.44
N GLY A 17 9.42 -6.27 27.71
CA GLY A 17 10.23 -7.16 26.86
C GLY A 17 9.72 -8.60 26.80
N ASN A 18 8.89 -9.03 27.77
CA ASN A 18 8.26 -10.36 27.75
C ASN A 18 6.95 -10.38 26.94
N SER A 19 6.38 -9.22 26.61
CA SER A 19 5.19 -9.06 25.77
C SER A 19 5.31 -7.79 24.92
N PRO A 20 6.25 -7.79 23.95
CA PRO A 20 6.58 -6.56 23.24
C PRO A 20 5.48 -6.17 22.24
N ASP A 21 5.13 -4.89 22.23
CA ASP A 21 4.49 -4.27 21.08
C ASP A 21 5.58 -3.89 20.05
N PRO A 22 5.55 -4.45 18.83
CA PRO A 22 6.58 -4.19 17.81
C PRO A 22 6.55 -2.74 17.28
N GLY A 23 5.46 -2.01 17.49
CA GLY A 23 5.31 -0.60 17.11
C GLY A 23 6.02 0.37 18.06
N THR A 24 6.35 -0.05 19.29
CA THR A 24 6.81 0.81 20.40
C THR A 24 8.03 0.25 21.14
N SER A 25 8.54 1.02 22.11
CA SER A 25 9.68 0.64 22.95
C SER A 25 9.86 1.51 24.19
N SER A 26 10.70 1.03 25.11
CA SER A 26 11.29 1.81 26.20
C SER A 26 12.33 2.85 25.74
N ALA A 27 12.77 2.81 24.46
CA ALA A 27 13.57 3.86 23.82
C ALA A 27 12.69 4.72 22.89
N PRO A 28 13.08 5.96 22.57
CA PRO A 28 12.32 6.85 21.68
C PRO A 28 12.40 6.37 20.22
N TYR A 29 11.67 5.31 19.88
CA TYR A 29 11.44 4.86 18.51
C TYR A 29 9.98 4.47 18.32
N ARG A 30 9.50 4.59 17.08
CA ARG A 30 8.19 4.09 16.67
C ARG A 30 8.30 3.45 15.28
N LEU A 31 7.66 2.31 15.10
CA LEU A 31 7.54 1.65 13.81
C LEU A 31 6.13 1.86 13.26
N TYR A 32 6.02 2.27 12.01
CA TYR A 32 4.75 2.48 11.33
C TYR A 32 4.71 1.66 10.05
N ASN A 33 3.63 0.91 9.83
CA ASN A 33 3.36 0.36 8.52
C ASN A 33 2.85 1.48 7.61
N ILE A 34 3.36 1.51 6.37
CA ILE A 34 2.89 2.42 5.34
C ILE A 34 2.25 1.57 4.25
N GLY A 35 0.97 1.78 4.01
CA GLY A 35 0.23 1.06 2.98
C GLY A 35 -1.20 1.56 2.88
N ASN A 36 -2.00 0.84 2.09
CA ASN A 36 -3.45 1.03 2.05
C ASN A 36 -4.08 0.09 3.08
N ASN A 37 -5.03 0.61 3.86
CA ASN A 37 -5.82 -0.18 4.81
C ASN A 37 -7.17 -0.63 4.22
N ASN A 38 -7.49 -0.22 2.99
CA ASN A 38 -8.64 -0.74 2.25
C ASN A 38 -8.16 -1.88 1.35
N PRO A 39 -8.48 -3.15 1.66
CA PRO A 39 -8.16 -4.27 0.79
C PRO A 39 -8.92 -4.14 -0.53
N VAL A 40 -8.20 -4.29 -1.64
CA VAL A 40 -8.76 -4.38 -2.99
C VAL A 40 -8.66 -5.83 -3.44
N SER A 41 -9.75 -6.39 -3.98
CA SER A 41 -9.70 -7.76 -4.48
C SER A 41 -8.83 -7.83 -5.75
N LEU A 42 -8.14 -8.96 -5.94
CA LEU A 42 -7.33 -9.18 -7.15
C LEU A 42 -8.17 -9.02 -8.43
N MET A 43 -9.45 -9.42 -8.39
CA MET A 43 -10.34 -9.28 -9.53
C MET A 43 -10.66 -7.82 -9.85
N ASP A 44 -10.93 -6.99 -8.84
CA ASP A 44 -11.17 -5.56 -9.03
C ASP A 44 -9.92 -4.85 -9.56
N PHE A 45 -8.74 -5.24 -9.07
CA PHE A 45 -7.46 -4.75 -9.58
C PHE A 45 -7.27 -5.07 -11.07
N ILE A 46 -7.56 -6.32 -11.48
CA ILE A 46 -7.49 -6.72 -12.90
C ILE A 46 -8.50 -5.93 -13.74
N VAL A 47 -9.74 -5.77 -13.26
CA VAL A 47 -10.79 -5.00 -13.96
C VAL A 47 -10.39 -3.54 -14.16
N ALA A 48 -9.75 -2.92 -13.16
CA ALA A 48 -9.24 -1.56 -13.28
C ALA A 48 -8.14 -1.45 -14.36
N ILE A 49 -7.25 -2.44 -14.47
CA ILE A 49 -6.26 -2.51 -15.56
C ILE A 49 -6.95 -2.68 -16.92
N GLU A 50 -7.90 -3.60 -17.04
CA GLU A 50 -8.65 -3.86 -18.28
C GLU A 50 -9.36 -2.59 -18.76
N THR A 51 -9.95 -1.84 -17.82
CA THR A 51 -10.63 -0.58 -18.07
C THR A 51 -9.65 0.49 -18.55
N ALA A 52 -8.55 0.71 -17.84
CA ALA A 52 -7.54 1.71 -18.21
C ALA A 52 -6.87 1.42 -19.56
N LEU A 53 -6.73 0.14 -19.92
CA LEU A 53 -6.19 -0.28 -21.20
C LEU A 53 -7.23 -0.35 -22.32
N GLY A 54 -8.54 -0.38 -22.00
CA GLY A 54 -9.61 -0.65 -22.95
C GLY A 54 -9.55 -2.06 -23.54
N LYS A 55 -9.00 -3.04 -22.81
CA LYS A 55 -8.75 -4.40 -23.29
C LYS A 55 -9.06 -5.42 -22.19
N THR A 56 -9.82 -6.46 -22.52
CA THR A 56 -10.07 -7.58 -21.62
C THR A 56 -8.93 -8.60 -21.72
N ALA A 57 -8.38 -9.00 -20.57
CA ALA A 57 -7.38 -10.04 -20.45
C ALA A 57 -8.02 -11.43 -20.54
N GLN A 58 -7.31 -12.37 -21.19
CA GLN A 58 -7.63 -13.79 -21.10
C GLN A 58 -7.14 -14.33 -19.76
N LYS A 59 -8.06 -14.46 -18.80
CA LYS A 59 -7.74 -14.92 -17.43
C LYS A 59 -7.58 -16.44 -17.41
N ILE A 60 -6.44 -16.92 -16.90
CA ILE A 60 -6.20 -18.34 -16.63
C ILE A 60 -6.19 -18.51 -15.11
N PHE A 61 -7.20 -19.22 -14.59
CA PHE A 61 -7.31 -19.48 -13.16
C PHE A 61 -6.48 -20.71 -12.79
N VAL A 62 -5.60 -20.55 -11.82
CA VAL A 62 -4.77 -21.61 -11.25
C VAL A 62 -5.01 -21.68 -9.75
N ASP A 63 -4.68 -22.81 -9.14
CA ASP A 63 -4.73 -22.95 -7.69
C ASP A 63 -3.76 -22.00 -6.99
N LEU A 64 -4.08 -21.66 -5.73
CA LEU A 64 -3.25 -20.80 -4.89
C LEU A 64 -1.83 -21.38 -4.80
N GLN A 65 -0.82 -20.55 -5.09
CA GLN A 65 0.56 -21.02 -5.07
C GLN A 65 1.10 -21.08 -3.64
N PRO A 66 2.03 -22.01 -3.33
CA PRO A 66 2.70 -22.03 -2.03
C PRO A 66 3.45 -20.71 -1.80
N GLY A 67 2.93 -19.87 -0.90
CA GLY A 67 3.49 -18.55 -0.60
C GLY A 67 2.53 -17.37 -0.81
N ASP A 68 1.42 -17.58 -1.54
CA ASP A 68 0.36 -16.58 -1.62
C ASP A 68 -0.35 -16.45 -0.28
N VAL A 69 -0.65 -15.21 0.11
CA VAL A 69 -1.47 -14.92 1.29
C VAL A 69 -2.85 -14.48 0.81
N PRO A 70 -3.95 -15.15 1.23
CA PRO A 70 -5.30 -14.89 0.70
C PRO A 70 -5.79 -13.45 0.85
N ALA A 71 -5.32 -12.74 1.87
CA ALA A 71 -5.55 -11.32 2.06
C ALA A 71 -4.40 -10.73 2.89
N THR A 72 -3.81 -9.63 2.41
CA THR A 72 -2.85 -8.81 3.17
C THR A 72 -3.28 -7.36 3.11
N TYR A 73 -3.29 -6.69 4.25
CA TYR A 73 -3.52 -5.26 4.34
C TYR A 73 -2.52 -4.68 5.36
N ALA A 74 -2.15 -3.41 5.16
CA ALA A 74 -1.33 -2.71 6.13
C ALA A 74 -2.24 -2.18 7.25
N ASP A 75 -1.94 -2.55 8.49
CA ASP A 75 -2.49 -1.86 9.65
C ASP A 75 -1.81 -0.48 9.75
N ILE A 76 -2.56 0.59 9.45
CA ILE A 76 -2.05 1.97 9.44
C ILE A 76 -2.60 2.79 10.61
N ASP A 77 -3.26 2.18 11.60
CA ASP A 77 -4.00 2.90 12.63
C ASP A 77 -3.09 3.85 13.43
N ASP A 78 -1.88 3.40 13.78
CA ASP A 78 -0.86 4.22 14.43
C ASP A 78 -0.42 5.42 13.57
N LEU A 79 -0.24 5.21 12.26
CA LEU A 79 0.18 6.26 11.33
C LEU A 79 -0.96 7.26 11.07
N ALA A 80 -2.20 6.77 11.01
CA ALA A 80 -3.40 7.60 10.89
C ALA A 80 -3.59 8.45 12.15
N HIS A 81 -3.49 7.86 13.34
CA HIS A 81 -3.57 8.55 14.63
C HIS A 81 -2.48 9.63 14.75
N ASP A 82 -1.23 9.30 14.40
CA ASP A 82 -0.12 10.18 14.74
C ASP A 82 0.13 11.32 13.75
N VAL A 83 -0.22 11.14 12.48
CA VAL A 83 0.06 12.13 11.42
C VAL A 83 -1.11 12.40 10.47
N GLY A 84 -2.30 11.86 10.76
CA GLY A 84 -3.48 12.02 9.90
C GLY A 84 -3.25 11.47 8.49
N PHE A 85 -2.44 10.42 8.35
CA PHE A 85 -2.21 9.80 7.05
C PHE A 85 -3.45 9.00 6.64
N LYS A 86 -3.99 9.34 5.48
CA LYS A 86 -5.08 8.61 4.85
C LYS A 86 -4.80 8.52 3.35
N PRO A 87 -4.61 7.32 2.78
CA PRO A 87 -4.59 7.16 1.33
C PRO A 87 -6.01 7.41 0.80
N GLU A 88 -6.16 8.35 -0.12
CA GLU A 88 -7.46 8.74 -0.71
C GLU A 88 -7.57 8.41 -2.20
N THR A 89 -6.48 7.95 -2.82
CA THR A 89 -6.48 7.57 -4.24
C THR A 89 -7.21 6.24 -4.38
N ALA A 90 -8.32 6.25 -5.13
CA ALA A 90 -9.00 5.02 -5.54
C ALA A 90 -8.09 4.18 -6.45
N ILE A 91 -8.28 2.85 -6.47
CA ILE A 91 -7.38 1.98 -7.22
C ILE A 91 -7.49 2.22 -8.73
N GLU A 92 -8.69 2.55 -9.20
CA GLU A 92 -9.01 2.90 -10.57
C GLU A 92 -8.25 4.16 -11.00
N ASP A 93 -8.26 5.19 -10.15
CA ASP A 93 -7.52 6.44 -10.40
C ASP A 93 -6.02 6.19 -10.44
N GLY A 94 -5.51 5.38 -9.51
CA GLY A 94 -4.10 5.02 -9.41
C GLY A 94 -3.61 4.27 -10.66
N ILE A 95 -4.37 3.27 -11.10
CA ILE A 95 -4.06 2.48 -12.29
C ILE A 95 -4.14 3.34 -13.56
N GLN A 96 -5.18 4.18 -13.71
CA GLN A 96 -5.30 5.05 -14.88
C GLN A 96 -4.08 5.97 -15.00
N ARG A 97 -3.72 6.66 -13.91
CA ARG A 97 -2.54 7.55 -13.89
C ARG A 97 -1.25 6.80 -14.19
N PHE A 98 -1.11 5.56 -13.71
CA PHE A 98 0.06 4.73 -14.00
C PHE A 98 0.14 4.35 -15.48
N VAL A 99 -0.98 3.91 -16.08
CA VAL A 99 -1.06 3.56 -17.50
C VAL A 99 -0.74 4.76 -18.38
N ASP A 100 -1.27 5.94 -18.04
CA ASP A 100 -1.02 7.19 -18.77
C ASP A 100 0.47 7.54 -18.71
N TRP A 101 1.06 7.54 -17.51
CA TRP A 101 2.51 7.76 -17.33
C TRP A 101 3.36 6.74 -18.09
N TYR A 102 3.01 5.45 -18.04
CA TYR A 102 3.78 4.40 -18.70
C TYR A 102 3.76 4.58 -20.23
N ARG A 103 2.60 4.93 -20.80
CA ARG A 103 2.45 5.22 -22.22
C ARG A 103 3.17 6.49 -22.64
N ASP A 104 3.13 7.54 -21.84
CA ASP A 104 3.89 8.76 -22.09
C ASP A 104 5.40 8.48 -22.10
N TYR A 105 5.88 7.76 -21.08
CA TYR A 105 7.31 7.48 -20.92
C TYR A 105 7.88 6.54 -22.00
N TYR A 106 7.13 5.51 -22.43
CA TYR A 106 7.60 4.50 -23.38
C TYR A 106 7.02 4.64 -24.80
N GLY A 107 5.90 5.34 -24.98
CA GLY A 107 5.20 5.47 -26.26
C GLY A 107 5.93 6.32 -27.28
N ASP A 108 6.60 7.39 -26.85
CA ASP A 108 7.40 8.25 -27.73
C ASP A 108 8.69 7.58 -28.24
N ALA A 109 9.14 6.50 -27.60
CA ALA A 109 10.35 5.77 -27.99
C ALA A 109 10.09 4.63 -29.01
N ALA A 110 8.82 4.27 -29.25
CA ALA A 110 8.45 3.15 -30.13
C ALA A 110 8.13 3.58 -31.57
N ASP A 111 7.86 4.86 -31.80
CA ASP A 111 7.49 5.43 -33.12
C ASP A 111 8.57 6.37 -33.71
N SER A 112 9.79 6.40 -33.16
CA SER A 112 10.95 7.17 -33.65
C SER A 112 12.03 6.31 -34.30
#